data_AF-A0A944UFT9-F1
#
_entry.id   AF-A0A944UFT9-F1
#
_cell.length_a   1.000
_cell.length_b   1.000
_cell.length_c   1.000
_cell.angle_alpha   90.00
_cell.angle_beta   90.00
_cell.angle_gamma   90.00
#
_symmetry.space_group_name_H-M   'P 1'
#
loop_
_entity.id
_entity.type
_entity.pdbx_description
1 polymer ?
#
loop_
_entity_poly.entity_id
_entity_poly.type
_entity_poly.pdbx_seq_one_letter_code
_entity_poly.pdbx_strand_id
1 'polypeptide(L)'
;MKTIFYFSLLIIVSTFAQAEVSNSELNQKLDLILNKMNIIEQRVNKLESDNTEVKKEILKVEETATQAISATNSISIPNDPVEKKSFFSNLRNQLKSEEAKASGPWTNLENWSKIRKNMTDFNVRKLLGSPHKIKNSLSPRIEHVYKYTGDLNADGIEEEGIVNITNGRVHSFESPSPR
;
A
#
# COMPACT_ATOMS: atom_id res chain seq x y z
N MET A 1 -89.81 32.07 -11.50
CA MET A 1 -89.69 30.73 -10.89
C MET A 1 -89.33 29.61 -11.89
N LYS A 2 -88.60 29.88 -12.99
CA LYS A 2 -88.07 28.82 -13.89
C LYS A 2 -86.54 28.77 -13.88
N THR A 3 -85.87 29.91 -13.74
CA THR A 3 -84.40 30.04 -13.70
C THR A 3 -83.76 29.44 -12.44
N ILE A 4 -84.46 29.50 -11.31
CA ILE A 4 -83.98 28.95 -10.02
C ILE A 4 -84.01 27.40 -10.04
N PHE A 5 -84.92 26.80 -10.81
CA PHE A 5 -85.06 25.35 -10.92
C PHE A 5 -83.98 24.73 -11.80
N TYR A 6 -83.54 25.43 -12.85
CA TYR A 6 -82.40 24.99 -13.67
C TYR A 6 -81.06 25.11 -12.92
N PHE A 7 -80.93 26.11 -12.03
CA PHE A 7 -79.74 26.26 -11.19
C PHE A 7 -79.62 25.15 -10.13
N SER A 8 -80.73 24.66 -9.56
CA SER A 8 -80.67 23.54 -8.62
C SER A 8 -80.39 22.20 -9.31
N LEU A 9 -80.81 22.02 -10.56
CA LEU A 9 -80.52 20.82 -11.34
C LEU A 9 -79.03 20.71 -11.73
N LEU A 10 -78.36 21.84 -11.96
CA LEU A 10 -76.94 21.90 -12.36
C LEU A 10 -75.97 21.62 -11.19
N ILE A 11 -76.42 21.88 -9.97
CA ILE A 11 -75.67 21.59 -8.73
C ILE A 11 -75.69 20.09 -8.40
N ILE A 12 -76.76 19.37 -8.75
CA ILE A 12 -76.87 17.92 -8.49
C ILE A 12 -75.97 17.10 -9.42
N VAL A 13 -75.71 17.59 -10.64
CA VAL A 13 -74.80 16.91 -11.59
C VAL A 13 -73.32 17.13 -11.23
N SER A 14 -72.99 18.20 -10.50
CA SER A 14 -71.60 18.52 -10.12
C SER A 14 -71.13 17.86 -8.82
N THR A 15 -72.00 17.18 -8.07
CA THR A 15 -71.63 16.47 -6.83
C THR A 15 -71.31 14.98 -7.00
N PHE A 16 -71.52 14.40 -8.19
CA PHE A 16 -71.17 12.99 -8.49
C PHE A 16 -69.81 12.81 -9.17
N ALA A 17 -68.96 13.84 -9.19
CA ALA A 17 -67.56 13.75 -9.61
C ALA A 17 -66.61 13.57 -8.40
N GLN A 18 -67.04 12.91 -7.33
CA GLN A 18 -66.10 12.26 -6.44
C GLN A 18 -65.82 10.89 -7.03
N ALA A 19 -64.66 10.74 -7.66
CA ALA A 19 -64.15 9.44 -8.06
C ALA A 19 -64.09 8.56 -6.81
N GLU A 20 -65.08 7.69 -6.61
CA GLU A 20 -65.04 6.63 -5.60
C GLU A 20 -63.83 5.77 -5.91
N VAL A 21 -62.74 6.04 -5.21
CA VAL A 21 -61.51 5.26 -5.31
C VAL A 21 -61.88 3.87 -4.82
N SER A 22 -61.90 2.90 -5.74
CA SER A 22 -62.19 1.51 -5.40
C SER A 22 -61.25 1.04 -4.29
N ASN A 23 -61.77 0.32 -3.29
CA ASN A 23 -60.96 -0.31 -2.24
C ASN A 23 -59.79 -1.13 -2.82
N SER A 24 -59.95 -1.67 -4.03
CA SER A 24 -58.88 -2.35 -4.77
C SER A 24 -57.72 -1.41 -5.16
N GLU A 25 -58.02 -0.18 -5.58
CA GLU A 25 -57.01 0.81 -5.99
C GLU A 25 -56.28 1.38 -4.77
N LEU A 26 -56.99 1.53 -3.64
CA LEU A 26 -56.38 1.88 -2.35
C LEU A 26 -55.40 0.80 -1.88
N ASN A 27 -55.80 -0.47 -1.93
CA ASN A 27 -54.92 -1.59 -1.57
C ASN A 27 -53.68 -1.65 -2.47
N GLN A 28 -53.83 -1.45 -3.79
CA GLN A 28 -52.70 -1.41 -4.72
C GLN A 28 -51.74 -0.25 -4.43
N LYS A 29 -52.27 0.94 -4.08
CA LYS A 29 -51.45 2.09 -3.66
C LYS A 29 -50.73 1.81 -2.35
N LEU A 30 -51.38 1.12 -1.42
CA LEU A 30 -50.81 0.75 -0.12
C LEU A 30 -49.67 -0.26 -0.29
N ASP A 31 -49.84 -1.28 -1.14
CA ASP A 31 -48.77 -2.21 -1.52
C ASP A 31 -47.58 -1.50 -2.18
N LEU A 32 -47.86 -0.54 -3.07
CA LEU A 32 -46.82 0.27 -3.70
C LEU A 32 -46.04 1.10 -2.65
N ILE A 33 -46.74 1.68 -1.68
CA ILE A 33 -46.12 2.45 -0.59
C ILE A 33 -45.28 1.54 0.30
N LEU A 34 -45.78 0.36 0.67
CA LEU A 34 -45.04 -0.61 1.47
C LEU A 34 -43.76 -1.07 0.77
N ASN A 35 -43.83 -1.33 -0.54
CA ASN A 35 -42.66 -1.71 -1.33
C ASN A 35 -41.63 -0.55 -1.40
N LYS A 36 -42.09 0.67 -1.66
CA LYS A 36 -41.21 1.85 -1.66
C LYS A 36 -40.57 2.11 -0.29
N MET A 37 -41.33 1.92 0.79
CA MET A 37 -40.83 2.07 2.16
C MET A 37 -39.72 1.06 2.46
N ASN A 38 -39.91 -0.21 2.08
CA ASN A 38 -38.90 -1.26 2.25
C ASN A 38 -37.61 -0.95 1.46
N ILE A 39 -37.73 -0.49 0.21
CA ILE A 39 -36.57 -0.09 -0.60
C ILE A 39 -35.84 1.10 0.05
N ILE A 40 -36.57 2.07 0.61
CA ILE A 40 -35.97 3.22 1.31
C ILE A 40 -35.24 2.75 2.57
N GLU A 41 -35.86 1.89 3.38
CA GLU A 41 -35.27 1.35 4.60
C GLU A 41 -33.97 0.57 4.30
N GLN A 42 -33.96 -0.25 3.26
CA GLN A 42 -32.74 -0.94 2.80
C GLN A 42 -31.64 0.05 2.38
N ARG A 43 -32.00 1.12 1.68
CA ARG A 43 -31.03 2.15 1.26
C ARG A 43 -30.50 2.94 2.45
N VAL A 44 -31.35 3.26 3.44
CA VAL A 44 -30.95 3.95 4.66
C VAL A 44 -29.98 3.08 5.46
N ASN A 45 -30.32 1.80 5.67
CA ASN A 45 -29.45 0.86 6.39
C ASN A 45 -28.08 0.71 5.70
N LYS A 46 -28.05 0.65 4.36
CA LYS A 46 -26.81 0.63 3.60
C LYS A 46 -26.01 1.93 3.78
N LEU A 47 -26.66 3.09 3.65
CA LEU A 47 -26.00 4.39 3.83
C LEU A 47 -25.46 4.59 5.24
N GLU A 48 -26.17 4.11 6.26
CA GLU A 48 -25.69 4.12 7.65
C GLU A 48 -24.46 3.22 7.82
N SER A 49 -24.50 2.00 7.27
CA SER A 49 -23.34 1.11 7.27
C SER A 49 -22.13 1.74 6.57
N ASP A 50 -22.30 2.23 5.35
CA ASP A 50 -21.24 2.87 4.57
C ASP A 50 -20.67 4.08 5.32
N ASN A 51 -21.50 4.90 5.98
CA ASN A 51 -21.03 6.01 6.80
C ASN A 51 -20.20 5.56 8.01
N THR A 52 -20.56 4.45 8.66
CA THR A 52 -19.76 3.91 9.78
C THR A 52 -18.40 3.38 9.32
N GLU A 53 -18.33 2.84 8.12
CA GLU A 53 -17.09 2.38 7.50
C GLU A 53 -16.18 3.56 7.13
N VAL A 54 -16.73 4.55 6.42
CA VAL A 54 -16.02 5.79 6.08
C VAL A 54 -15.49 6.49 7.33
N LYS A 55 -16.27 6.56 8.42
CA LYS A 55 -15.81 7.15 9.68
C LYS A 55 -14.62 6.39 10.28
N LYS A 56 -14.60 5.06 10.19
CA LYS A 56 -13.46 4.24 10.65
C LYS A 56 -12.22 4.45 9.77
N GLU A 57 -12.41 4.59 8.47
CA GLU A 57 -11.31 4.88 7.54
C GLU A 57 -10.70 6.25 7.80
N ILE A 58 -11.53 7.28 8.00
CA ILE A 58 -11.07 8.62 8.35
C ILE A 58 -10.25 8.59 9.65
N LEU A 59 -10.72 7.91 10.69
CA LEU A 59 -9.97 7.79 11.95
C LEU A 59 -8.60 7.11 11.76
N LYS A 60 -8.53 6.05 10.94
CA LYS A 60 -7.24 5.41 10.61
C LYS A 60 -6.32 6.33 9.80
N VAL A 61 -6.88 7.11 8.88
CA VAL A 61 -6.12 8.09 8.09
C VAL A 61 -5.60 9.22 9.00
N GLU A 62 -6.40 9.68 9.96
CA GLU A 62 -5.98 10.67 10.95
C GLU A 62 -4.89 10.11 11.88
N GLU A 63 -5.00 8.86 12.33
CA GLU A 63 -3.97 8.20 13.14
C GLU A 63 -2.64 8.03 12.37
N THR A 64 -2.71 7.60 11.10
CA THR A 64 -1.51 7.47 10.26
C THR A 64 -0.89 8.83 9.92
N ALA A 65 -1.71 9.84 9.64
CA ALA A 65 -1.25 11.21 9.40
C ALA A 65 -0.63 11.83 10.66
N THR A 66 -1.23 11.65 11.84
CA THR A 66 -0.67 12.14 13.10
C THR A 66 0.63 11.44 13.45
N GLN A 67 0.76 10.13 13.22
CA GLN A 67 2.03 9.40 13.37
C GLN A 67 3.10 9.90 12.38
N ALA A 68 2.75 10.13 11.12
CA ALA A 68 3.66 10.68 10.12
C ALA A 68 4.10 12.11 10.47
N ILE A 69 3.17 12.96 10.93
CA ILE A 69 3.45 14.33 11.38
C ILE A 69 4.33 14.30 12.64
N SER A 70 4.05 13.42 13.61
CA SER A 70 4.91 13.25 14.79
C SER A 70 6.31 12.75 14.43
N ALA A 71 6.43 11.84 13.48
CA ALA A 71 7.72 11.40 12.95
C ALA A 71 8.45 12.55 12.23
N THR A 72 7.73 13.41 11.50
CA THR A 72 8.33 14.55 10.79
C THR A 72 8.70 15.71 11.73
N ASN A 73 7.87 16.00 12.73
CA ASN A 73 8.14 16.99 13.78
C ASN A 73 9.31 16.56 14.70
N SER A 74 9.62 15.26 14.75
CA SER A 74 10.80 14.75 15.44
C SER A 74 12.10 14.93 14.65
N ILE A 75 12.03 15.29 13.36
CA ILE A 75 13.20 15.64 12.54
C ILE A 75 13.50 17.12 12.74
N SER A 76 13.97 17.48 13.94
CA SER A 76 14.53 18.80 14.19
C SER A 76 15.90 18.88 13.49
N ILE A 77 15.96 19.58 12.35
CA ILE A 77 17.24 19.89 11.72
C ILE A 77 18.03 20.76 12.70
N PRO A 78 19.24 20.36 13.14
CA PRO A 78 20.02 21.16 14.06
C PRO A 78 20.32 22.55 13.47
N ASN A 79 20.24 23.59 14.29
CA ASN A 79 20.52 24.96 13.88
C ASN A 79 22.03 25.26 13.86
N ASP A 80 22.82 24.56 14.69
CA ASP A 80 24.27 24.68 14.71
C ASP A 80 24.88 24.14 13.40
N PRO A 81 25.79 24.87 12.75
CA PRO A 81 26.36 24.46 11.45
C PRO A 81 27.14 23.14 11.50
N VAL A 82 27.77 22.80 12.62
CA VAL A 82 28.53 21.56 12.79
C VAL A 82 27.57 20.40 12.97
N GLU A 83 26.59 20.54 13.87
CA GLU A 83 25.57 19.52 14.10
C GLU A 83 24.72 19.27 12.84
N LYS A 84 24.38 20.33 12.11
CA LYS A 84 23.64 20.26 10.85
C LYS A 84 24.41 19.45 9.80
N LYS A 85 25.72 19.67 9.69
CA LYS A 85 26.58 18.91 8.77
C LYS A 85 26.62 17.43 9.15
N SER A 86 26.80 17.11 10.43
CA SER A 86 26.78 15.73 10.93
C SER A 86 25.43 15.06 10.71
N PHE A 87 24.33 15.77 10.96
CA PHE A 87 22.96 15.31 10.70
C PHE A 87 22.77 14.91 9.23
N PHE A 88 23.11 15.80 8.29
CA PHE A 88 22.99 15.48 6.86
C PHE A 88 23.94 14.38 6.40
N SER A 89 25.14 14.28 6.99
CA SER A 89 26.07 13.19 6.71
C SER A 89 25.50 11.84 7.16
N ASN A 90 24.99 11.78 8.39
CA ASN A 90 24.37 10.58 8.94
C ASN A 90 23.13 10.18 8.14
N LEU A 91 22.28 11.15 7.79
CA LEU A 91 21.11 10.91 6.93
C LEU A 91 21.53 10.37 5.56
N ARG A 92 22.57 10.94 4.94
CA ARG A 92 23.09 10.45 3.67
C ARG A 92 23.57 9.01 3.77
N ASN A 93 24.30 8.66 4.83
CA ASN A 93 24.79 7.30 5.05
C ASN A 93 23.64 6.33 5.30
N GLN A 94 22.64 6.73 6.11
CA GLN A 94 21.43 5.93 6.33
C GLN A 94 20.69 5.65 5.02
N LEU A 95 20.47 6.68 4.19
CA LEU A 95 19.80 6.51 2.90
C LEU A 95 20.58 5.58 1.96
N LYS A 96 21.91 5.74 1.89
CA LYS A 96 22.78 4.83 1.13
C LYS A 96 22.72 3.41 1.65
N SER A 97 22.64 3.24 2.96
CA SER A 97 22.58 1.91 3.56
C SER A 97 21.26 1.22 3.32
N GLU A 98 20.15 1.95 3.39
CA GLU A 98 18.84 1.41 3.01
C GLU A 98 18.80 1.06 1.51
N GLU A 99 19.40 1.88 0.64
CA GLU A 99 19.57 1.55 -0.78
C GLU A 99 20.41 0.28 -0.96
N ALA A 100 21.51 0.14 -0.23
CA ALA A 100 22.36 -1.06 -0.27
C ALA A 100 21.60 -2.30 0.22
N LYS A 101 20.86 -2.22 1.34
CA LYS A 101 20.02 -3.32 1.85
C LYS A 101 18.96 -3.74 0.84
N ALA A 102 18.38 -2.78 0.12
CA ALA A 102 17.42 -3.03 -0.96
C ALA A 102 18.07 -3.55 -2.25
N SER A 103 19.40 -3.51 -2.40
CA SER A 103 20.13 -3.89 -3.61
C SER A 103 19.98 -5.37 -3.97
N GLY A 104 19.62 -6.24 -3.02
CA GLY A 104 19.19 -7.59 -3.33
C GLY A 104 19.51 -8.63 -2.25
N PRO A 105 19.29 -9.92 -2.55
CA PRO A 105 19.41 -11.01 -1.58
C PRO A 105 20.79 -11.17 -0.93
N TRP A 106 21.85 -10.66 -1.58
CA TRP A 106 23.21 -10.68 -1.05
C TRP A 106 23.39 -9.87 0.25
N THR A 107 22.50 -8.96 0.59
CA THR A 107 22.60 -8.18 1.83
C THR A 107 22.30 -9.00 3.08
N ASN A 108 21.61 -10.14 2.93
CA ASN A 108 21.28 -11.01 4.03
C ASN A 108 22.37 -12.08 4.25
N LEU A 109 23.01 -12.06 5.43
CA LEU A 109 24.00 -13.03 5.89
C LEU A 109 23.52 -14.50 5.83
N GLU A 110 22.22 -14.74 6.03
CA GLU A 110 21.65 -16.10 5.92
C GLU A 110 21.71 -16.66 4.50
N ASN A 111 21.75 -15.81 3.48
CA ASN A 111 21.90 -16.28 2.10
C ASN A 111 23.35 -16.69 1.81
N TRP A 112 24.32 -16.04 2.44
CA TRP A 112 25.73 -16.43 2.38
C TRP A 112 26.00 -17.76 3.06
N SER A 113 25.35 -18.07 4.18
CA SER A 113 25.52 -19.35 4.87
C SER A 113 25.04 -20.56 4.05
N LYS A 114 24.16 -20.33 3.07
CA LYS A 114 23.67 -21.35 2.12
C LYS A 114 24.68 -21.64 0.99
N ILE A 115 25.67 -20.77 0.78
CA ILE A 115 26.71 -20.97 -0.24
C ILE A 115 27.66 -22.08 0.19
N ARG A 116 28.03 -22.92 -0.77
CA ARG A 116 28.96 -24.03 -0.58
C ARG A 116 29.97 -24.08 -1.71
N LYS A 117 31.15 -24.62 -1.42
CA LYS A 117 32.13 -24.96 -2.46
C LYS A 117 31.50 -25.89 -3.49
N ASN A 118 31.96 -25.80 -4.73
CA ASN A 118 31.49 -26.57 -5.88
C ASN A 118 30.03 -26.29 -6.32
N MET A 119 29.36 -25.30 -5.73
CA MET A 119 28.07 -24.81 -6.21
C MET A 119 28.23 -24.13 -7.57
N THR A 120 27.27 -24.29 -8.48
CA THR A 120 27.28 -23.64 -9.81
C THR A 120 27.08 -22.12 -9.68
N ASP A 121 27.72 -21.34 -10.54
CA ASP A 121 27.54 -19.89 -10.65
C ASP A 121 26.07 -19.46 -10.78
N PHE A 122 25.24 -20.24 -11.50
CA PHE A 122 23.81 -20.02 -11.62
C PHE A 122 23.08 -20.06 -10.27
N ASN A 123 23.36 -21.08 -9.46
CA ASN A 123 22.78 -21.21 -8.12
C ASN A 123 23.25 -20.09 -7.18
N VAL A 124 24.49 -19.61 -7.32
CA VAL A 124 24.97 -18.44 -6.57
C VAL A 124 24.16 -17.21 -6.94
N ARG A 125 23.98 -16.91 -8.23
CA ARG A 125 23.16 -15.78 -8.69
C ARG A 125 21.69 -15.92 -8.29
N LYS A 126 21.17 -17.13 -8.20
CA LYS A 126 19.81 -17.38 -7.69
C LYS A 126 19.68 -17.07 -6.19
N LEU A 127 20.73 -17.31 -5.39
CA LEU A 127 20.73 -17.09 -3.95
C LEU A 127 21.07 -15.65 -3.55
N LEU A 128 22.08 -15.05 -4.18
CA LEU A 128 22.57 -13.71 -3.84
C LEU A 128 22.04 -12.61 -4.77
N GLY A 129 21.51 -12.97 -5.94
CA GLY A 129 21.23 -12.03 -7.01
C GLY A 129 22.46 -11.77 -7.89
N SER A 130 22.32 -10.80 -8.79
CA SER A 130 23.38 -10.42 -9.72
C SER A 130 24.52 -9.69 -9.00
N PRO A 131 25.78 -10.05 -9.26
CA PRO A 131 26.92 -9.33 -8.69
C PRO A 131 27.04 -7.93 -9.29
N HIS A 132 27.49 -6.96 -8.50
CA HIS A 132 27.74 -5.59 -8.99
C HIS A 132 28.89 -5.55 -9.99
N LYS A 133 29.94 -6.36 -9.75
CA LYS A 133 31.11 -6.44 -10.62
C LYS A 133 31.53 -7.89 -10.81
N ILE A 134 31.86 -8.23 -12.05
CA ILE A 134 32.49 -9.50 -12.42
C ILE A 134 33.88 -9.16 -12.95
N LYS A 135 34.93 -9.66 -12.30
CA LYS A 135 36.31 -9.48 -12.73
C LYS A 135 36.91 -10.81 -13.14
N ASN A 136 37.74 -10.81 -14.18
CA ASN A 136 38.58 -11.97 -14.47
C ASN A 136 39.79 -11.96 -13.53
N SER A 137 40.15 -13.12 -12.99
CA SER A 137 41.31 -13.25 -12.13
C SER A 137 42.58 -13.52 -12.96
N LEU A 138 43.71 -13.01 -12.48
CA LEU A 138 45.03 -13.32 -13.04
C LEU A 138 45.59 -14.64 -12.52
N SER A 139 45.00 -15.17 -11.45
CA SER A 139 45.43 -16.43 -10.84
C SER A 139 44.88 -17.61 -11.63
N PRO A 140 45.69 -18.61 -12.02
CA PRO A 140 45.23 -19.73 -12.83
C PRO A 140 44.20 -20.63 -12.12
N ARG A 141 44.03 -20.47 -10.80
CA ARG A 141 43.08 -21.24 -9.99
C ARG A 141 41.67 -20.66 -9.98
N ILE A 142 41.49 -19.40 -10.39
CA ILE A 142 40.22 -18.68 -10.34
C ILE A 142 40.00 -18.05 -11.71
N GLU A 143 38.82 -18.17 -12.29
CA GLU A 143 38.51 -17.56 -13.59
C GLU A 143 37.81 -16.23 -13.38
N HIS A 144 36.75 -16.24 -12.58
CA HIS A 144 35.92 -15.07 -12.32
C HIS A 144 35.78 -14.79 -10.83
N VAL A 145 35.76 -13.52 -10.48
CA VAL A 145 35.53 -13.01 -9.13
C VAL A 145 34.26 -12.18 -9.18
N TYR A 146 33.23 -12.65 -8.48
CA TYR A 146 31.97 -11.93 -8.29
C TYR A 146 32.11 -11.08 -7.04
N LYS A 147 31.87 -9.78 -7.19
CA LYS A 147 31.94 -8.80 -6.11
C LYS A 147 30.56 -8.21 -5.87
N TYR A 148 30.16 -8.25 -4.61
CA TYR A 148 28.96 -7.64 -4.07
C TYR A 148 29.40 -6.57 -3.08
N THR A 149 29.04 -5.31 -3.32
CA THR A 149 29.55 -4.18 -2.54
C THR A 149 28.42 -3.27 -2.09
N GLY A 150 28.48 -2.81 -0.84
CA GLY A 150 27.50 -1.88 -0.30
C GLY A 150 27.70 -1.62 1.19
N ASP A 151 27.27 -0.45 1.66
CA ASP A 151 27.29 -0.05 3.06
C ASP A 151 26.05 -0.62 3.77
N LEU A 152 26.19 -1.64 4.62
CA LEU A 152 25.04 -2.33 5.23
C LEU A 152 24.65 -1.77 6.61
N ASN A 153 25.51 -1.00 7.26
CA ASN A 153 25.34 -0.52 8.64
C ASN A 153 25.28 1.02 8.75
N ALA A 154 25.36 1.76 7.63
CA ALA A 154 25.35 3.21 7.55
C ALA A 154 26.54 3.91 8.24
N ASP A 155 27.67 3.20 8.39
CA ASP A 155 28.90 3.77 8.94
C ASP A 155 29.72 4.55 7.89
N GLY A 156 29.36 4.45 6.60
CA GLY A 156 30.06 5.05 5.47
C GLY A 156 31.19 4.19 4.90
N ILE A 157 31.38 2.97 5.40
CA ILE A 157 32.35 1.98 4.94
C ILE A 157 31.60 0.93 4.11
N GLU A 158 32.06 0.71 2.88
CA GLU A 158 31.46 -0.32 2.02
C GLU A 158 31.95 -1.71 2.46
N GLU A 159 30.99 -2.60 2.74
CA GLU A 159 31.25 -4.01 2.96
C GLU A 159 31.32 -4.74 1.62
N GLU A 160 32.21 -5.72 1.52
CA GLU A 160 32.42 -6.50 0.29
C GLU A 160 32.19 -8.00 0.53
N GLY A 161 31.29 -8.58 -0.24
CA GLY A 161 31.15 -10.02 -0.39
C GLY A 161 31.81 -10.49 -1.68
N ILE A 162 32.60 -11.56 -1.60
CA ILE A 162 33.39 -12.08 -2.73
C ILE A 162 33.04 -13.54 -2.98
N VAL A 163 32.78 -13.90 -4.24
CA VAL A 163 32.68 -15.30 -4.66
C VAL A 163 33.66 -15.57 -5.79
N ASN A 164 34.61 -16.46 -5.55
CA ASN A 164 35.59 -16.91 -6.55
C ASN A 164 35.04 -18.12 -7.29
N ILE A 165 35.02 -18.04 -8.61
CA ILE A 165 34.47 -19.04 -9.53
C ILE A 165 35.59 -19.62 -10.41
N THR A 166 35.58 -20.93 -10.57
CA THR A 166 36.49 -21.71 -11.42
C THR A 166 35.68 -22.77 -12.16
N ASN A 167 35.80 -22.85 -13.49
CA ASN A 167 35.02 -23.75 -14.34
C ASN A 167 33.50 -23.63 -14.10
N GLY A 168 33.00 -22.41 -13.91
CA GLY A 168 31.60 -22.14 -13.60
C GLY A 168 31.13 -22.58 -12.21
N ARG A 169 32.05 -22.90 -11.28
CA ARG A 169 31.71 -23.37 -9.92
C ARG A 169 32.45 -22.60 -8.83
N VAL A 170 31.85 -22.50 -7.65
CA VAL A 170 32.43 -21.83 -6.48
C VAL A 170 33.69 -22.54 -6.00
N HIS A 171 34.82 -21.86 -6.09
CA HIS A 171 36.09 -22.28 -5.52
C HIS A 171 36.20 -21.88 -4.05
N SER A 172 35.93 -20.60 -3.76
CA SER A 172 35.91 -20.04 -2.41
C SER A 172 34.96 -18.84 -2.36
N PHE A 173 34.54 -18.45 -1.17
CA PHE A 173 33.71 -17.28 -0.97
C PHE A 173 34.01 -16.64 0.39
N GLU A 174 33.70 -15.35 0.48
CA GLU A 174 33.83 -14.52 1.66
C GLU A 174 32.56 -13.69 1.78
N SER A 175 31.87 -13.78 2.90
CA SER A 175 30.66 -13.00 3.17
C SER A 175 31.02 -11.57 3.57
N PRO A 176 30.18 -10.58 3.25
CA PRO A 176 30.34 -9.24 3.80
C PRO A 176 30.31 -9.34 5.33
N SER A 177 31.29 -8.75 6.00
CA SER A 177 31.44 -8.83 7.45
C SER A 177 31.24 -7.44 8.04
N PRO A 178 29.98 -7.03 8.31
CA PRO A 178 29.71 -5.73 8.93
C PRO A 178 30.53 -5.60 10.21
N ARG A 179 31.36 -4.55 10.27
CA ARG A 179 32.15 -4.21 11.45
C ARG A 179 31.31 -3.69 12.61
#